data_AF-A0A1G0KRE8-F1
#
_entry.id   AF-A0A1G0KRE8-F1
#
_cell.length_a   1.000
_cell.length_b   1.000
_cell.length_c   1.000
_cell.angle_alpha   90.00
_cell.angle_beta   90.00
_cell.angle_gamma   90.00
#
_symmetry.space_group_name_H-M   'P 1'
#
loop_
_entity.id
_entity.type
_entity.pdbx_description
1 polymer ?
#
loop_
_entity_poly.entity_id
_entity_poly.type
_entity_poly.pdbx_seq_one_letter_code
_entity_poly.pdbx_strand_id
1 'polypeptide(L)'
;MYAVEFESIIKGNTLEIPAHLLRNISNNRQVKVIMLMPEATEAQQPSSKPILREHLLDIAKRCAALPLLDHRTPDEILGYDDYGMPTV
;
A
#
# COMPACT_ATOMS: atom_id res chain seq x y z
N MET A 1 -22.16 23.77 -24.67
CA MET A 1 -21.17 22.82 -24.13
C MET A 1 -21.95 21.59 -23.71
N TYR A 2 -21.71 20.42 -24.30
CA TYR A 2 -22.43 19.19 -23.92
C TYR A 2 -21.48 18.29 -23.12
N ALA A 3 -21.96 17.75 -22.00
CA ALA A 3 -21.26 16.74 -21.23
C ALA A 3 -21.72 15.37 -21.73
N VAL A 4 -20.80 14.43 -21.90
CA VAL A 4 -21.12 13.04 -22.22
C VAL A 4 -20.66 12.18 -21.05
N GLU A 5 -21.62 11.54 -20.39
CA GLU A 5 -21.35 10.54 -19.37
C GLU A 5 -21.30 9.17 -20.05
N PHE A 6 -20.25 8.40 -19.73
CA PHE A 6 -20.09 7.05 -20.24
C PHE A 6 -19.47 6.18 -19.15
N GLU A 7 -19.90 4.92 -19.10
CA GLU A 7 -19.25 3.91 -18.29
C GLU A 7 -18.03 3.38 -19.05
N SER A 8 -16.88 3.35 -18.38
CA SER A 8 -15.64 2.85 -18.93
C SER A 8 -14.88 2.07 -17.88
N ILE A 9 -14.15 1.05 -18.34
CA ILE A 9 -13.31 0.22 -17.49
C ILE A 9 -11.89 0.76 -17.57
N ILE A 10 -11.26 0.92 -16.41
CA ILE A 10 -9.81 1.18 -16.32
C ILE A 10 -9.13 -0.20 -16.33
N LYS A 11 -8.39 -0.52 -17.40
CA LYS A 11 -7.59 -1.74 -17.47
C LYS A 11 -6.15 -1.39 -17.10
N GLY A 12 -5.76 -1.70 -15.87
CA GLY A 12 -4.45 -1.34 -15.33
C GLY A 12 -4.26 0.18 -15.30
N ASN A 13 -3.40 0.70 -16.19
CA ASN A 13 -3.11 2.12 -16.31
C ASN A 13 -3.73 2.79 -17.55
N THR A 14 -4.60 2.08 -18.29
CA THR A 14 -5.21 2.57 -19.53
C THR A 14 -6.71 2.76 -19.35
N LEU A 15 -7.23 3.94 -19.69
CA LEU A 15 -8.66 4.24 -19.76
C LEU A 15 -9.17 4.00 -21.20
N GLU A 16 -10.13 3.09 -21.37
CA GLU A 16 -10.69 2.76 -22.69
C GLU A 16 -11.88 3.67 -23.04
N ILE A 17 -11.65 4.69 -23.85
CA ILE A 17 -12.73 5.59 -24.31
C ILE A 17 -13.40 5.00 -25.58
N PRO A 18 -14.72 4.79 -25.60
CA PRO A 18 -15.42 4.34 -26.81
C PRO A 18 -15.19 5.28 -28.00
N ALA A 19 -14.72 4.74 -29.13
CA ALA A 19 -14.34 5.54 -30.29
C ALA A 19 -15.46 6.43 -30.85
N HIS A 20 -16.73 6.06 -30.66
CA HIS A 20 -17.86 6.87 -31.11
C HIS A 20 -17.97 8.22 -30.37
N LEU A 21 -17.43 8.31 -29.14
CA LEU A 21 -17.33 9.56 -28.38
C LEU A 21 -16.28 10.51 -28.94
N LEU A 22 -15.30 9.98 -29.68
CA LEU A 22 -14.22 10.75 -30.28
C LEU A 22 -14.56 11.22 -31.70
N ARG A 23 -15.66 10.75 -32.30
CA ARG A 23 -16.04 11.02 -33.70
C ARG A 23 -16.14 12.51 -34.05
N ASN A 24 -16.53 13.33 -33.08
CA ASN A 24 -16.74 14.77 -33.27
C ASN A 24 -15.59 15.62 -32.71
N ILE A 25 -14.52 14.98 -32.24
CA ILE A 25 -13.31 15.66 -31.75
C ILE A 25 -12.41 15.91 -32.97
N SER A 26 -12.79 16.89 -33.78
CA SER A 26 -11.91 17.44 -34.80
C SER A 26 -10.99 18.46 -34.12
N ASN A 27 -9.68 18.17 -34.13
CA ASN A 27 -8.55 18.90 -33.51
C ASN A 27 -8.20 18.54 -32.05
N ASN A 28 -6.94 18.81 -31.66
CA ASN A 28 -6.44 18.75 -30.28
C ASN A 28 -7.29 19.64 -29.37
N ARG A 29 -8.29 19.06 -28.70
CA ARG A 29 -9.16 19.73 -27.74
C ARG A 29 -8.89 19.18 -26.34
N GLN A 30 -8.90 20.06 -25.35
CA GLN A 30 -8.84 19.66 -23.95
C GLN A 30 -10.18 19.02 -23.55
N VAL A 31 -10.10 17.86 -22.91
CA VAL A 31 -11.25 17.14 -22.34
C VAL A 31 -11.10 17.05 -20.82
N LYS A 32 -12.21 17.21 -20.09
CA LYS A 32 -12.24 17.05 -18.63
C LYS A 32 -12.87 15.70 -18.31
N VAL A 33 -12.10 14.83 -17.65
CA VAL A 33 -12.57 13.52 -17.19
C VAL A 33 -12.95 13.65 -15.72
N ILE A 34 -14.16 13.22 -15.36
CA ILE A 34 -14.64 13.15 -13.97
C ILE A 34 -14.75 11.67 -13.62
N MET A 35 -13.96 11.21 -12.65
CA MET A 35 -14.03 9.86 -12.13
C MET A 35 -14.74 9.88 -10.78
N LEU A 36 -15.86 9.16 -10.68
CA LEU A 36 -16.51 8.86 -9.41
C LEU A 36 -15.72 7.70 -8.77
N MET A 37 -14.88 8.02 -7.80
CA MET A 37 -14.18 7.02 -7.00
C MET A 37 -15.07 6.70 -5.78
N PRO A 38 -15.25 5.43 -5.40
CA PRO A 38 -15.85 5.12 -4.11
C PRO A 38 -15.00 5.74 -3.00
N GLU A 39 -15.66 6.20 -1.92
CA GLU A 39 -14.96 6.68 -0.72
C GLU A 39 -13.95 5.61 -0.29
N ALA A 40 -12.71 6.04 -0.08
CA ALA A 40 -11.57 5.17 0.16
C ALA A 40 -11.80 4.29 1.40
N THR A 41 -12.42 3.14 1.20
CA THR A 41 -12.42 2.05 2.17
C THR A 41 -11.11 1.34 1.97
N GLU A 42 -10.05 1.83 2.62
CA GLU A 42 -8.75 1.16 2.87
C GLU A 42 -8.35 0.05 1.87
N ALA A 43 -8.50 0.33 0.57
CA ALA A 43 -8.16 -0.62 -0.46
C ALA A 43 -6.65 -0.51 -0.62
N GLN A 44 -5.97 -1.40 0.11
CA GLN A 44 -4.62 -1.88 -0.11
C GLN A 44 -4.10 -1.40 -1.47
N GLN A 45 -3.38 -0.28 -1.45
CA GLN A 45 -2.48 0.04 -2.55
C GLN A 45 -1.65 -1.22 -2.79
N PRO A 46 -1.40 -1.63 -4.05
CA PRO A 46 -0.38 -2.63 -4.34
C PRO A 46 0.95 -2.01 -3.93
N SER A 47 1.26 -2.15 -2.63
CA SER A 47 2.44 -1.60 -2.04
C SER A 47 3.59 -2.31 -2.73
N SER A 48 4.43 -1.49 -3.32
CA SER A 48 5.69 -1.88 -3.90
C SER A 48 6.44 -2.75 -2.89
N LYS A 49 6.32 -4.07 -3.04
CA LYS A 49 7.00 -5.09 -2.21
C LYS A 49 8.50 -4.85 -2.02
N PRO A 50 9.28 -4.24 -2.95
CA PRO A 50 10.67 -3.92 -2.65
C PRO A 50 10.84 -2.94 -1.48
N ILE A 51 9.91 -1.99 -1.27
CA ILE A 51 10.00 -0.97 -0.21
C ILE A 51 9.85 -1.60 1.18
N LEU A 52 8.95 -2.58 1.35
CA LEU A 52 8.70 -3.17 2.67
C LEU A 52 9.92 -3.96 3.18
N ARG A 53 10.56 -4.75 2.31
CA ARG A 53 11.75 -5.53 2.69
C ARG A 53 12.89 -4.60 3.12
N GLU A 54 13.15 -3.56 2.35
CA GLU A 54 14.21 -2.59 2.65
C GLU A 54 13.93 -1.87 3.97
N HIS A 55 12.67 -1.48 4.19
CA HIS A 55 12.24 -0.83 5.43
C HIS A 55 12.40 -1.75 6.66
N LEU A 56 12.05 -3.04 6.55
CA LEU A 56 12.26 -4.01 7.63
C LEU A 56 13.75 -4.23 7.93
N LEU A 57 14.60 -4.28 6.89
CA LEU A 57 16.05 -4.40 7.06
C LEU A 57 16.67 -3.16 7.72
N ASP A 58 16.18 -1.96 7.39
CA ASP A 58 16.63 -0.73 8.05
C ASP A 58 16.28 -0.73 9.54
N ILE A 59 15.05 -1.11 9.90
CA ILE A 59 14.64 -1.27 11.30
C ILE A 59 15.54 -2.28 12.02
N ALA A 60 15.76 -3.46 11.43
CA ALA A 60 16.59 -4.50 12.04
C ALA A 60 18.03 -4.02 12.30
N LYS A 61 18.63 -3.31 11.35
CA LYS A 61 19.99 -2.73 11.52
C LYS A 61 20.05 -1.72 12.66
N ARG A 62 19.04 -0.84 12.78
CA ARG A 62 18.99 0.14 13.87
C ARG A 62 18.85 -0.54 15.23
N CYS A 63 17.98 -1.54 15.36
CA CYS A 63 17.82 -2.29 16.60
C CYS A 63 19.10 -3.06 16.99
N ALA A 64 19.77 -3.68 16.01
CA ALA A 64 21.00 -4.44 16.26
C ALA A 64 22.21 -3.57 16.64
N ALA A 65 22.20 -2.28 16.32
CA ALA A 65 23.26 -1.34 16.69
C ALA A 65 23.13 -0.79 18.12
N LEU A 66 22.01 -1.04 18.80
CA LEU A 66 21.81 -0.60 20.19
C LEU A 66 22.67 -1.40 21.16
N PRO A 67 23.12 -0.79 22.27
CA PRO A 67 23.86 -1.52 23.30
C PRO A 67 23.00 -2.60 23.97
N LEU A 68 23.63 -3.72 24.34
CA LEU A 68 22.98 -4.76 25.13
C LEU A 68 22.82 -4.27 26.58
N LEU A 69 21.59 -3.93 26.98
CA LEU A 69 21.28 -3.40 28.31
C LEU A 69 20.92 -4.50 29.33
N ASP A 70 20.42 -5.63 28.85
CA ASP A 70 20.00 -6.76 29.66
C ASP A 70 20.61 -8.04 29.09
N HIS A 71 21.39 -8.73 29.92
CA HIS A 71 22.10 -9.96 29.54
C HIS A 71 21.29 -11.21 29.82
N ARG A 72 20.11 -11.08 30.45
CA ARG A 72 19.23 -12.20 30.74
C ARG A 72 18.84 -12.91 29.45
N THR A 73 18.79 -14.24 29.52
CA THR A 73 18.22 -15.05 28.45
C THR A 73 16.72 -14.75 28.28
N PRO A 74 16.10 -15.10 27.14
CA PRO A 74 14.66 -14.98 26.98
C PRO A 74 13.87 -15.62 28.13
N ASP A 75 14.30 -16.78 28.63
CA ASP A 75 13.63 -17.50 29.72
C ASP A 75 13.77 -16.75 31.06
N GLU A 76 14.95 -16.19 31.35
CA GLU A 76 15.19 -15.35 32.53
C GLU A 76 14.45 -14.01 32.48
N ILE A 77 14.21 -13.47 31.28
CA ILE A 77 13.40 -12.26 31.07
C ILE A 77 11.93 -12.58 31.33
N LEU A 78 11.45 -13.72 30.83
CA LEU A 78 10.08 -14.17 30.98
C LEU A 78 9.79 -14.63 32.42
N GLY A 79 10.79 -15.16 33.13
CA GLY A 79 10.66 -15.62 34.52
C GLY A 79 9.84 -16.90 34.68
N TYR A 80 9.71 -17.67 33.61
CA TYR A 80 9.03 -18.96 33.59
C TYR A 80 10.05 -20.08 33.37
N ASP A 81 9.84 -21.23 34.02
CA ASP A 81 10.56 -22.45 33.71
C ASP A 81 10.07 -23.08 32.40
N ASP A 82 10.71 -24.18 31.98
CA ASP A 82 10.35 -24.94 30.77
C ASP A 82 8.90 -25.46 30.78
N TYR A 83 8.23 -25.46 31.94
CA TYR A 83 6.85 -25.89 32.13
C TYR A 83 5.87 -24.71 32.22
N GLY A 84 6.34 -23.47 32.06
CA GLY A 84 5.55 -22.26 32.13
C GLY A 84 5.19 -21.83 33.56
N MET A 85 5.91 -22.32 34.57
CA MET A 85 5.69 -21.97 35.98
C MET A 85 6.60 -20.83 36.42
N PRO A 86 6.11 -19.86 37.21
CA PRO A 86 6.94 -18.75 37.68
C PRO A 86 8.12 -19.25 38.52
N THR A 87 9.34 -18.85 38.17
CA THR A 87 10.56 -19.25 38.89
C THR A 87 10.94 -18.24 39.99
N VAL A 88 9.93 -17.70 40.69
CA VAL A 88 10.08 -16.66 41.72
C VAL A 88 10.90 -17.09 42.93
#